data_AF-U2QYM7-F1
#
_entry.id   AF-U2QYM7-F1
#
_cell.length_a   1.000
_cell.length_b   1.000
_cell.length_c   1.000
_cell.angle_alpha   90.00
_cell.angle_beta   90.00
_cell.angle_gamma   90.00
#
_symmetry.space_group_name_H-M   'P 1'
#
loop_
_entity.id
_entity.type
_entity.pdbx_description
1 polymer ?
#
loop_
_entity_poly.entity_id
_entity_poly.type
_entity_poly.pdbx_seq_one_letter_code
_entity_poly.pdbx_strand_id
1 'polypeptide(L)'
;MEKKICFVYDDIEKPSRIISGIIGKKRYSEIIYKKVKFIERLKQTLEKFYNTQIRFEYLKNKIEIENLRENLLFEDKEGSEKIYIHFLSSNVIVNEEKFFIFLEKCKYINQIMVDNKYNSSIMVFPNIQSYSEYLTKRTLDNNKNQFFLDKEEILPNNFKINLSELRDFLLFFSGSFEARYFNSLSSDKYTITKSSVDKIKMKKEHDFYYMLPHHMQKWMVMPYDYKENKERASYTMERLNIPDIALQWIHNSFNEESFENYLNKIFEFIITRERRNISKEKFNKIFNELYYKKVEERIRKLKEMEIYGEIDLFIKFSTDYNSIDEIFVEYKKYYNEIFNKKFKYIEVIGHGDPCFSNTLYDKSSEMLKLIDPKGALSEDEMYTNEYYDLAKLSHSILGNYDFMNNGLFTIELNNDLKMDLKIESANLKSLQDMFIKKVKEYGYDMEVIRVCEISLFLSMLPLHIDIPSKVFAFILNAINMMKELDKDGK
;
A
#
# COMPACT_ATOMS: atom_id res chain seq x y z
N MET A 1 -17.98 32.92 -25.89
CA MET A 1 -18.67 31.62 -25.80
C MET A 1 -17.79 30.72 -24.96
N GLU A 2 -18.33 30.06 -23.95
CA GLU A 2 -17.54 29.17 -23.10
C GLU A 2 -17.29 27.84 -23.84
N LYS A 3 -16.03 27.52 -24.12
CA LYS A 3 -15.66 26.31 -24.88
C LYS A 3 -15.92 25.05 -24.04
N LYS A 4 -16.51 24.01 -24.65
CA LYS A 4 -16.65 22.70 -23.99
C LYS A 4 -15.30 21.99 -23.90
N ILE A 5 -15.08 21.19 -22.86
CA ILE A 5 -13.81 20.46 -22.66
C ILE A 5 -13.98 19.00 -23.10
N CYS A 6 -13.08 18.55 -23.97
CA CYS A 6 -12.81 17.15 -24.24
C CYS A 6 -11.50 16.76 -23.56
N PHE A 7 -11.59 15.96 -22.50
CA PHE A 7 -10.45 15.49 -21.74
C PHE A 7 -10.06 14.08 -22.20
N VAL A 8 -8.87 13.95 -22.77
CA VAL A 8 -8.35 12.71 -23.33
C VAL A 8 -7.26 12.16 -22.41
N TYR A 9 -7.53 11.03 -21.78
CA TYR A 9 -6.58 10.32 -20.93
C TYR A 9 -5.84 9.25 -21.73
N ASP A 10 -4.54 9.44 -21.92
CA ASP A 10 -3.70 8.57 -22.74
C ASP A 10 -2.84 7.62 -21.91
N ASP A 11 -3.25 6.36 -21.93
CA ASP A 11 -2.69 5.23 -21.20
C ASP A 11 -2.06 4.21 -22.13
N ILE A 12 -1.61 4.67 -23.31
CA ILE A 12 -0.95 3.82 -24.30
C ILE A 12 0.46 3.48 -23.85
N GLU A 13 1.19 4.48 -23.37
CA GLU A 13 2.56 4.33 -22.89
C GLU A 13 2.61 3.42 -21.67
N LYS A 14 3.47 2.41 -21.75
CA LYS A 14 3.68 1.47 -20.65
C LYS A 14 4.65 2.07 -19.64
N PRO A 15 4.48 1.76 -18.34
CA PRO A 15 5.48 2.08 -17.33
C PRO A 15 6.86 1.51 -17.71
N SER A 16 7.92 2.18 -17.27
CA SER A 16 9.29 1.71 -17.50
C SER A 16 9.51 0.30 -16.92
N ARG A 17 10.57 -0.40 -17.32
CA ARG A 17 10.89 -1.73 -16.77
C ARG A 17 11.02 -1.70 -15.24
N ILE A 18 11.56 -0.61 -14.69
CA ILE A 18 11.71 -0.40 -13.25
C ILE A 18 10.35 -0.31 -12.58
N ILE A 19 9.46 0.57 -13.04
CA ILE A 19 8.11 0.72 -12.47
C ILE A 19 7.27 -0.54 -12.67
N SER A 20 7.34 -1.17 -13.85
CA SER A 20 6.69 -2.46 -14.13
C SER A 20 7.20 -3.57 -13.22
N GLY A 21 8.46 -3.50 -12.78
CA GLY A 21 9.00 -4.37 -11.74
C GLY A 21 8.24 -4.23 -10.42
N ILE A 22 7.69 -3.06 -10.11
CA ILE A 22 6.97 -2.80 -8.85
C ILE A 22 5.48 -3.13 -8.97
N ILE A 23 4.84 -2.74 -10.08
CA ILE A 23 3.39 -2.86 -10.26
C ILE A 23 2.95 -4.03 -11.16
N GLY A 24 3.89 -4.85 -11.63
CA GLY A 24 3.62 -5.94 -12.56
C GLY A 24 3.29 -5.44 -13.97
N LYS A 25 2.43 -6.18 -14.68
CA LYS A 25 2.05 -5.89 -16.09
C LYS A 25 1.00 -4.76 -16.25
N LYS A 26 0.65 -4.09 -15.15
CA LYS A 26 -0.39 -3.04 -15.09
C LYS A 26 0.05 -1.78 -15.85
N ARG A 27 -0.93 -1.04 -16.38
CA ARG A 27 -0.77 0.33 -16.88
C ARG A 27 -0.86 1.35 -15.75
N TYR A 28 -0.53 2.61 -16.02
CA TYR A 28 -0.68 3.66 -15.00
C TYR A 28 -2.13 3.83 -14.57
N SER A 29 -3.09 3.73 -15.50
CA SER A 29 -4.54 3.79 -15.17
C SER A 29 -5.01 2.76 -14.15
N GLU A 30 -4.36 1.59 -14.13
CA GLU A 30 -4.70 0.43 -13.31
C GLU A 30 -4.01 0.42 -11.95
N ILE A 31 -3.13 1.40 -11.72
CA ILE A 31 -2.48 1.58 -10.43
C ILE A 31 -3.53 1.99 -9.42
N ILE A 32 -3.58 1.25 -8.31
CA ILE A 32 -4.45 1.46 -7.17
C ILE A 32 -3.72 2.33 -6.16
N TYR A 33 -4.39 3.37 -5.67
CA TYR A 33 -3.93 4.19 -4.56
C TYR A 33 -5.12 4.60 -3.70
N LYS A 34 -5.01 4.43 -2.38
CA LYS A 34 -6.12 4.70 -1.44
C LYS A 34 -7.45 4.10 -1.92
N LYS A 35 -7.45 2.80 -2.26
CA LYS A 35 -8.61 2.00 -2.75
C LYS A 35 -9.11 2.27 -4.17
N VAL A 36 -8.58 3.29 -4.86
CA VAL A 36 -9.13 3.73 -6.15
C VAL A 36 -8.06 3.63 -7.23
N LYS A 37 -8.44 3.13 -8.41
CA LYS A 37 -7.57 3.15 -9.60
C LYS A 37 -7.34 4.59 -10.06
N PHE A 38 -6.16 4.91 -10.57
CA PHE A 38 -5.85 6.27 -11.03
C PHE A 38 -6.85 6.83 -12.04
N ILE A 39 -7.33 6.00 -12.98
CA ILE A 39 -8.36 6.45 -13.93
C ILE A 39 -9.67 6.83 -13.25
N GLU A 40 -10.12 6.05 -12.27
CA GLU A 40 -11.37 6.34 -11.55
C GLU A 40 -11.21 7.54 -10.63
N ARG A 41 -10.03 7.71 -10.02
CA ARG A 41 -9.69 8.93 -9.26
C ARG A 41 -9.74 10.16 -10.15
N LEU A 42 -9.17 10.09 -11.35
CA LEU A 42 -9.22 11.21 -12.31
C LEU A 42 -10.65 11.54 -12.72
N LYS A 43 -11.48 10.54 -13.05
CA LYS A 43 -12.90 10.75 -13.37
C LYS A 43 -13.65 11.42 -12.22
N GLN A 44 -13.48 10.92 -10.99
CA GLN A 44 -14.08 11.53 -9.79
C GLN A 44 -13.62 12.98 -9.59
N THR A 45 -12.33 13.28 -9.82
CA THR A 45 -11.83 14.65 -9.76
C THR A 45 -12.46 15.53 -10.85
N LEU A 46 -12.63 15.02 -12.07
CA LEU A 46 -13.29 15.75 -13.16
C LEU A 46 -14.79 15.97 -12.90
N GLU A 47 -15.50 15.01 -12.30
CA GLU A 47 -16.93 15.13 -11.95
C GLU A 47 -17.21 16.22 -10.90
N LYS A 48 -16.25 16.49 -10.01
CA LYS A 48 -16.34 17.60 -9.05
C LYS A 48 -16.24 18.99 -9.72
N PHE A 49 -15.84 19.07 -10.98
CA PHE A 49 -15.74 20.32 -11.71
C PHE A 49 -17.11 20.75 -12.25
N TYR A 50 -17.92 21.39 -11.40
CA TYR A 50 -19.33 21.73 -11.65
C TYR A 50 -19.58 22.70 -12.83
N ASN A 51 -18.56 23.39 -13.34
CA ASN A 51 -18.76 24.50 -14.26
C ASN A 51 -18.93 24.08 -15.74
N THR A 52 -18.69 22.82 -16.12
CA THR A 52 -18.72 22.43 -17.54
C THR A 52 -18.96 20.93 -17.74
N GLN A 53 -19.74 20.56 -18.75
CA GLN A 53 -19.82 19.18 -19.22
C GLN A 53 -18.48 18.78 -19.86
N ILE A 54 -17.72 17.91 -19.19
CA ILE A 54 -16.45 17.36 -19.70
C ILE A 54 -16.72 16.04 -20.42
N ARG A 55 -16.39 15.96 -21.70
CA ARG A 55 -16.34 14.68 -22.43
C ARG A 55 -15.03 13.98 -22.06
N PHE A 56 -15.08 12.74 -21.59
CA PHE A 56 -13.90 11.97 -21.21
C PHE A 56 -13.62 10.87 -22.25
N GLU A 57 -12.42 10.88 -22.81
CA GLU A 57 -11.93 9.87 -23.75
C GLU A 57 -10.77 9.10 -23.13
N TYR A 58 -10.77 7.78 -23.26
CA TYR A 58 -9.74 6.92 -22.69
C TYR A 58 -9.03 6.14 -23.79
N LEU A 59 -7.72 6.35 -23.93
CA LEU A 59 -6.88 5.71 -24.95
C LEU A 59 -5.91 4.70 -24.31
N LYS A 60 -5.99 3.44 -24.73
CA LYS A 60 -5.25 2.27 -24.23
C LYS A 60 -4.34 1.67 -25.29
N ASN A 61 -4.65 1.91 -26.57
CA ASN A 61 -3.93 1.35 -27.71
C ASN A 61 -4.08 2.25 -28.94
N LYS A 62 -3.36 1.91 -30.02
CA LYS A 62 -3.39 2.67 -31.28
C LYS A 62 -4.75 2.63 -31.98
N ILE A 63 -5.54 1.56 -31.81
CA ILE A 63 -6.87 1.43 -32.43
C ILE A 63 -7.81 2.49 -31.86
N GLU A 64 -7.74 2.74 -30.54
CA GLU A 64 -8.53 3.79 -29.91
C GLU A 64 -8.13 5.21 -30.35
N ILE A 65 -6.87 5.44 -30.75
CA ILE A 65 -6.48 6.68 -31.42
C ILE A 65 -7.19 6.81 -32.76
N GLU A 66 -7.17 5.77 -33.60
CA GLU A 66 -7.82 5.81 -34.92
C GLU A 66 -9.34 6.00 -34.79
N ASN A 67 -9.99 5.29 -33.87
CA ASN A 67 -11.42 5.47 -33.59
C ASN A 67 -11.72 6.91 -33.12
N LEU A 68 -10.87 7.49 -32.26
CA LEU A 68 -11.03 8.88 -31.83
C LEU A 68 -10.88 9.83 -33.03
N ARG A 69 -9.88 9.62 -33.90
CA ARG A 69 -9.69 10.42 -35.13
C ARG A 69 -10.90 10.35 -36.05
N GLU A 70 -11.45 9.16 -36.28
CA GLU A 70 -12.67 8.99 -37.08
C GLU A 70 -13.84 9.74 -36.47
N ASN A 71 -14.07 9.62 -35.16
CA ASN A 71 -15.13 10.33 -34.45
C ASN A 71 -14.99 11.86 -34.58
N LEU A 72 -13.76 12.39 -34.49
CA LEU A 72 -13.49 13.83 -34.63
C LEU A 72 -13.87 14.35 -36.02
N LEU A 73 -13.73 13.56 -37.09
CA LEU A 73 -14.15 13.98 -38.45
C LEU A 73 -15.66 14.22 -38.56
N PHE A 74 -16.46 13.53 -37.75
CA PHE A 74 -17.91 13.72 -37.70
C PHE A 74 -18.31 14.94 -36.84
N GLU A 75 -17.56 15.21 -35.76
CA GLU A 75 -17.85 16.31 -34.83
C GLU A 75 -17.57 17.70 -35.38
N ASP A 76 -16.64 17.85 -36.33
CA ASP A 76 -16.30 19.14 -36.96
C ASP A 76 -17.52 19.82 -37.62
N LYS A 77 -18.60 19.07 -37.87
CA LYS A 77 -19.86 19.54 -38.46
C LYS A 77 -20.87 20.12 -37.46
N GLU A 78 -20.66 19.96 -36.14
CA GLU A 78 -21.66 20.34 -35.12
C GLU A 78 -21.54 21.79 -34.60
N GLY A 79 -20.55 22.58 -35.05
CA GLY A 79 -20.49 24.03 -34.80
C GLY A 79 -20.22 24.48 -33.36
N SER A 80 -19.95 23.56 -32.41
CA SER A 80 -19.60 23.92 -31.02
C SER A 80 -18.09 24.07 -30.84
N GLU A 81 -17.61 25.19 -30.28
CA GLU A 81 -16.20 25.34 -29.92
C GLU A 81 -15.82 24.40 -28.76
N LYS A 82 -14.88 23.49 -29.04
CA LYS A 82 -14.33 22.52 -28.08
C LYS A 82 -12.84 22.76 -27.89
N ILE A 83 -12.38 22.57 -26.66
CA ILE A 83 -10.96 22.47 -26.34
C ILE A 83 -10.60 21.03 -25.99
N TYR A 84 -9.43 20.58 -26.46
CA TYR A 84 -8.95 19.22 -26.22
C TYR A 84 -7.77 19.26 -25.25
N ILE A 85 -7.91 18.59 -24.11
CA ILE A 85 -6.84 18.42 -23.13
C ILE A 85 -6.35 16.99 -23.26
N HIS A 86 -5.13 16.82 -23.75
CA HIS A 86 -4.48 15.53 -23.88
C HIS A 86 -3.57 15.30 -22.67
N PHE A 87 -3.87 14.29 -21.85
CA PHE A 87 -3.24 14.05 -20.56
C PHE A 87 -2.57 12.66 -20.55
N LEU A 88 -1.25 12.61 -20.36
CA LEU A 88 -0.52 11.35 -20.29
C LEU A 88 -0.71 10.66 -18.94
N SER A 89 -1.07 9.37 -18.98
CA SER A 89 -1.35 8.53 -17.81
C SER A 89 -0.20 8.38 -16.82
N SER A 90 1.04 8.61 -17.24
CA SER A 90 2.21 8.67 -16.36
C SER A 90 2.12 9.75 -15.30
N ASN A 91 1.15 10.67 -15.40
CA ASN A 91 0.95 11.73 -14.44
C ASN A 91 -0.28 11.48 -13.57
N VAL A 92 -0.21 11.91 -12.31
CA VAL A 92 -1.36 11.87 -11.39
C VAL A 92 -1.57 13.25 -10.78
N ILE A 93 -2.83 13.63 -10.64
CA ILE A 93 -3.23 14.89 -10.01
C ILE A 93 -3.07 14.75 -8.50
N VAL A 94 -2.41 15.74 -7.91
CA VAL A 94 -2.11 15.79 -6.48
C VAL A 94 -2.62 17.05 -5.78
N ASN A 95 -3.04 18.08 -6.53
CA ASN A 95 -3.68 19.26 -5.99
C ASN A 95 -4.92 19.61 -6.84
N GLU A 96 -6.10 19.27 -6.32
CA GLU A 96 -7.37 19.45 -7.04
C GLU A 96 -7.68 20.93 -7.30
N GLU A 97 -7.42 21.82 -6.34
CA GLU A 97 -7.71 23.26 -6.48
C GLU A 97 -6.94 23.90 -7.65
N LYS A 98 -5.63 23.67 -7.72
CA LYS A 98 -4.80 24.16 -8.83
C LYS A 98 -5.17 23.49 -10.15
N PHE A 99 -5.56 22.23 -10.12
CA PHE A 99 -6.05 21.54 -11.32
C PHE A 99 -7.36 22.16 -11.84
N PHE A 100 -8.29 22.54 -10.97
CA PHE A 100 -9.52 23.24 -11.37
C PHE A 100 -9.22 24.64 -11.92
N ILE A 101 -8.27 25.38 -11.35
CA ILE A 101 -7.80 26.66 -11.93
C ILE A 101 -7.21 26.43 -13.33
N PHE A 102 -6.44 25.36 -13.52
CA PHE A 102 -5.92 24.97 -14.83
C PHE A 102 -7.05 24.70 -15.83
N LEU A 103 -8.06 23.91 -15.45
CA LEU A 103 -9.22 23.61 -16.31
C LEU A 103 -10.01 24.87 -16.69
N GLU A 104 -10.23 25.80 -15.74
CA GLU A 104 -10.88 27.08 -16.03
C GLU A 104 -10.09 27.91 -17.04
N LYS A 105 -8.76 28.00 -16.89
CA LYS A 105 -7.91 28.72 -17.84
C LYS A 105 -7.93 28.11 -19.24
N CYS A 106 -7.98 26.77 -19.32
CA CYS A 106 -8.03 26.08 -20.60
C CYS A 106 -9.15 26.62 -21.50
N LYS A 107 -10.34 26.91 -20.97
CA LYS A 107 -11.50 27.39 -21.75
C LYS A 107 -11.22 28.65 -22.58
N TYR A 108 -10.24 29.47 -22.18
CA TYR A 108 -9.91 30.75 -22.82
C TYR A 108 -8.71 30.66 -23.78
N ILE A 109 -8.13 29.47 -23.95
CA ILE A 109 -6.96 29.27 -24.79
C ILE A 109 -7.35 29.28 -26.27
N ASN A 110 -6.54 30.01 -27.06
CA ASN A 110 -6.69 30.13 -28.51
C ASN A 110 -5.47 29.62 -29.30
N GLN A 111 -4.44 29.13 -28.61
CA GLN A 111 -3.22 28.55 -29.21
C GLN A 111 -2.85 27.23 -28.53
N ILE A 112 -2.00 26.41 -29.15
CA ILE A 112 -1.54 25.19 -28.50
C ILE A 112 -0.67 25.57 -27.30
N MET A 113 -1.00 25.04 -26.12
CA MET A 113 -0.23 25.22 -24.90
C MET A 113 0.14 23.87 -24.30
N VAL A 114 1.23 23.84 -23.55
CA VAL A 114 1.72 22.62 -22.87
C VAL A 114 2.01 22.91 -21.41
N ASP A 115 2.09 21.89 -20.58
CA ASP A 115 2.48 22.09 -19.17
C ASP A 115 3.99 22.31 -18.99
N ASN A 116 4.80 21.74 -19.89
CA ASN A 116 6.25 21.86 -19.93
C ASN A 116 6.71 21.66 -21.37
N LYS A 117 7.47 22.60 -21.94
CA LYS A 117 7.87 22.56 -23.36
C LYS A 117 8.97 21.54 -23.70
N TYR A 118 9.70 21.04 -22.69
CA TYR A 118 10.78 20.07 -22.87
C TYR A 118 10.32 18.63 -22.65
N ASN A 119 9.38 18.43 -21.74
CA ASN A 119 8.79 17.13 -21.43
C ASN A 119 7.30 17.30 -21.15
N SER A 120 6.53 17.53 -22.21
CA SER A 120 5.10 17.78 -22.11
C SER A 120 4.38 16.51 -21.67
N SER A 121 3.59 16.63 -20.61
CA SER A 121 2.71 15.57 -20.12
C SER A 121 1.24 15.92 -20.25
N ILE A 122 0.94 17.20 -20.43
CA ILE A 122 -0.38 17.72 -20.72
C ILE A 122 -0.25 18.70 -21.89
N MET A 123 -1.05 18.48 -22.91
CA MET A 123 -1.14 19.37 -24.06
C MET A 123 -2.58 19.85 -24.21
N VAL A 124 -2.75 21.13 -24.49
CA VAL A 124 -4.05 21.77 -24.65
C VAL A 124 -4.16 22.33 -26.06
N PHE A 125 -5.17 21.86 -26.79
CA PHE A 125 -5.39 22.22 -28.19
C PHE A 125 -6.68 23.03 -28.32
N PRO A 126 -6.62 24.23 -28.90
CA PRO A 126 -7.73 25.20 -28.90
C PRO A 126 -8.90 24.81 -29.80
N ASN A 127 -8.71 23.83 -30.69
CA ASN A 127 -9.70 23.39 -31.68
C ASN A 127 -9.41 21.96 -32.17
N ILE A 128 -10.39 21.39 -32.89
CA ILE A 128 -10.34 20.03 -33.42
C ILE A 128 -9.27 19.83 -34.49
N GLN A 129 -9.04 20.82 -35.35
CA GLN A 129 -8.05 20.75 -36.43
C GLN A 129 -6.63 20.53 -35.86
N SER A 130 -6.21 21.37 -34.91
CA SER A 130 -4.89 21.26 -34.27
C SER A 130 -4.74 19.95 -33.49
N TYR A 131 -5.82 19.45 -32.89
CA TYR A 131 -5.79 18.16 -32.18
C TYR A 131 -5.70 16.96 -33.13
N SER A 132 -6.46 16.97 -34.23
CA SER A 132 -6.42 15.93 -35.27
C SER A 132 -5.05 15.85 -35.96
N GLU A 133 -4.41 17.00 -36.20
CA GLU A 133 -3.03 17.07 -36.70
C GLU A 133 -2.04 16.42 -35.72
N TYR A 134 -2.19 16.71 -34.42
CA TYR A 134 -1.38 16.08 -33.38
C TYR A 134 -1.56 14.55 -33.34
N LEU A 135 -2.80 14.06 -33.34
CA LEU A 135 -3.08 12.62 -33.34
C LEU A 135 -2.47 11.93 -34.58
N THR A 136 -2.54 12.57 -35.74
CA THR A 136 -1.95 12.06 -36.99
C THR A 136 -0.42 11.99 -36.90
N LYS A 137 0.23 13.02 -36.35
CA LYS A 137 1.69 13.00 -36.15
C LYS A 137 2.10 11.93 -35.15
N ARG A 138 1.32 11.75 -34.08
CA ARG A 138 1.60 10.75 -33.03
C ARG A 138 1.51 9.30 -33.53
N THR A 139 0.69 9.02 -34.54
CA THR A 139 0.62 7.67 -35.13
C THR A 139 1.76 7.39 -36.11
N LEU A 140 2.28 8.44 -36.77
CA LEU A 140 3.34 8.37 -37.77
C LEU A 140 4.77 8.46 -37.18
N ASP A 141 4.95 9.22 -36.10
CA ASP A 141 6.27 9.61 -35.61
C ASP A 141 6.53 9.09 -34.19
N ASN A 142 7.67 8.43 -33.99
CA ASN A 142 8.07 7.89 -32.68
C ASN A 142 8.78 8.94 -31.79
N ASN A 143 9.14 10.11 -32.32
CA ASN A 143 9.88 11.15 -31.59
C ASN A 143 8.94 12.11 -30.84
N LYS A 144 8.66 11.79 -29.58
CA LYS A 144 7.62 12.46 -28.76
C LYS A 144 7.84 13.95 -28.44
N ASN A 145 9.08 14.48 -28.49
CA ASN A 145 9.43 15.69 -27.72
C ASN A 145 9.89 16.92 -28.52
N GLN A 146 10.02 16.86 -29.85
CA GLN A 146 10.42 18.05 -30.64
C GLN A 146 9.24 18.94 -31.04
N PHE A 147 8.00 18.48 -30.86
CA PHE A 147 6.79 19.15 -31.37
C PHE A 147 6.37 20.41 -30.62
N PHE A 148 6.87 20.64 -29.40
CA PHE A 148 6.32 21.66 -28.48
C PHE A 148 7.32 22.70 -27.99
N LEU A 149 8.56 22.70 -28.49
CA LEU A 149 9.62 23.61 -28.01
C LEU A 149 9.30 25.10 -28.25
N ASP A 150 8.50 25.40 -29.26
CA ASP A 150 8.03 26.74 -29.64
C ASP A 150 6.70 27.13 -28.98
N LYS A 151 6.10 26.26 -28.15
CA LYS A 151 4.78 26.49 -27.53
C LYS A 151 4.91 27.12 -26.14
N GLU A 152 3.87 27.85 -25.76
CA GLU A 152 3.77 28.47 -24.44
C GLU A 152 3.38 27.45 -23.36
N GLU A 153 3.87 27.70 -22.15
CA GLU A 153 3.52 26.90 -20.98
C GLU A 153 2.30 27.47 -20.26
N ILE A 154 1.33 26.61 -19.91
CA ILE A 154 0.16 26.99 -19.11
C ILE A 154 0.43 26.78 -17.62
N LEU A 155 0.14 27.82 -16.82
CA LEU A 155 0.24 27.80 -15.36
C LEU A 155 -1.14 27.95 -14.69
N PRO A 156 -1.38 27.30 -13.52
CA PRO A 156 -0.43 26.50 -12.76
C PRO A 156 -0.21 25.12 -13.40
N ASN A 157 1.03 24.62 -13.39
CA ASN A 157 1.38 23.26 -13.83
C ASN A 157 1.86 22.36 -12.66
N ASN A 158 2.04 22.95 -11.48
CA ASN A 158 2.36 22.30 -10.21
C ASN A 158 1.09 21.83 -9.48
N PHE A 159 0.29 21.02 -10.16
CA PHE A 159 -0.84 20.29 -9.58
C PHE A 159 -0.73 18.76 -9.74
N LYS A 160 0.36 18.29 -10.38
CA LYS A 160 0.58 16.88 -10.73
C LYS A 160 1.99 16.43 -10.38
N ILE A 161 2.19 15.12 -10.43
CA ILE A 161 3.49 14.48 -10.34
C ILE A 161 3.64 13.48 -11.48
N ASN A 162 4.85 13.37 -12.04
CA ASN A 162 5.19 12.38 -13.05
C ASN A 162 5.70 11.11 -12.37
N LEU A 163 4.98 10.00 -12.58
CA LEU A 163 5.26 8.69 -12.01
C LEU A 163 6.15 7.82 -12.91
N SER A 164 6.67 8.34 -14.02
CA SER A 164 7.67 7.66 -14.84
C SER A 164 9.02 7.54 -14.13
N GLU A 165 9.31 8.47 -13.23
CA GLU A 165 10.52 8.49 -12.42
C GLU A 165 10.32 7.69 -11.13
N LEU A 166 11.19 6.70 -10.87
CA LEU A 166 11.10 5.83 -9.70
C LEU A 166 11.00 6.61 -8.37
N ARG A 167 11.78 7.68 -8.24
CA ARG A 167 11.79 8.49 -7.02
C ARG A 167 10.43 9.11 -6.75
N ASP A 168 9.85 9.73 -7.77
CA ASP A 168 8.57 10.45 -7.67
C ASP A 168 7.43 9.44 -7.47
N PHE A 169 7.51 8.30 -8.15
CA PHE A 169 6.64 7.15 -7.93
C PHE A 169 6.66 6.70 -6.46
N LEU A 170 7.81 6.37 -5.89
CA LEU A 170 7.92 5.93 -4.50
C LEU A 170 7.53 7.03 -3.51
N LEU A 171 7.85 8.29 -3.82
CA LEU A 171 7.46 9.43 -2.99
C LEU A 171 5.94 9.55 -2.90
N PHE A 172 5.23 9.39 -4.02
CA PHE A 172 3.77 9.40 -4.08
C PHE A 172 3.13 8.31 -3.20
N PHE A 173 3.70 7.10 -3.20
CA PHE A 173 3.19 5.98 -2.40
C PHE A 173 3.55 6.03 -0.92
N SER A 174 4.61 6.74 -0.53
CA SER A 174 5.11 6.78 0.86
C SER A 174 4.22 7.51 1.88
N GLY A 175 2.97 7.88 1.55
CA GLY A 175 1.96 8.54 2.42
C GLY A 175 2.29 9.98 2.86
N SER A 176 3.56 10.30 2.96
CA SER A 176 4.14 11.61 3.26
C SER A 176 4.04 12.62 2.11
N PHE A 177 3.45 12.23 0.98
CA PHE A 177 3.29 13.09 -0.19
C PHE A 177 2.40 14.31 0.11
N GLU A 178 1.25 14.12 0.75
CA GLU A 178 0.27 15.19 0.99
C GLU A 178 0.87 16.30 1.89
N ALA A 179 1.51 15.95 3.01
CA ALA A 179 2.17 16.94 3.86
C ALA A 179 3.35 17.66 3.17
N ARG A 180 4.06 17.00 2.23
CA ARG A 180 5.26 17.51 1.55
C ARG A 180 4.98 18.35 0.31
N TYR A 181 3.86 18.12 -0.38
CA TYR A 181 3.48 18.92 -1.53
C TYR A 181 2.97 20.31 -1.12
N PHE A 182 2.28 20.39 0.03
CA PHE A 182 1.81 21.64 0.61
C PHE A 182 2.92 22.38 1.38
N ASN A 183 3.82 21.66 2.07
CA ASN A 183 5.03 22.22 2.67
C ASN A 183 6.24 22.01 1.77
N SER A 184 6.41 22.84 0.76
CA SER A 184 7.56 22.79 -0.14
C SER A 184 8.91 22.61 0.60
N LEU A 185 9.66 21.55 0.23
CA LEU A 185 11.12 21.38 0.36
C LEU A 185 11.73 21.33 1.78
N SER A 186 11.19 20.56 2.73
CA SER A 186 11.86 20.32 4.03
C SER A 186 12.33 18.88 4.27
N SER A 187 12.49 18.06 3.23
CA SER A 187 13.21 16.79 3.31
C SER A 187 14.18 16.68 2.13
N ASP A 188 15.45 16.46 2.42
CA ASP A 188 16.50 16.31 1.41
C ASP A 188 16.19 15.10 0.51
N LYS A 189 16.57 15.18 -0.76
CA LYS A 189 16.45 14.12 -1.77
C LYS A 189 16.99 12.77 -1.27
N TYR A 190 17.93 12.82 -0.33
CA TYR A 190 18.72 11.68 0.14
C TYR A 190 18.37 11.20 1.55
N THR A 191 17.52 11.91 2.30
CA THR A 191 17.25 11.57 3.70
C THR A 191 15.76 11.59 4.06
N ILE A 192 15.40 10.84 5.10
CA ILE A 192 14.08 10.86 5.73
C ILE A 192 14.26 11.16 7.21
N THR A 193 13.57 12.19 7.71
CA THR A 193 13.50 12.47 9.16
C THR A 193 12.14 12.04 9.69
N LYS A 194 12.15 11.10 10.64
CA LYS A 194 10.96 10.70 11.41
C LYS A 194 10.90 11.55 12.68
N SER A 195 9.71 12.04 13.03
CA SER A 195 9.53 12.87 14.22
C SER A 195 8.18 12.63 14.89
N SER A 196 8.16 12.60 16.21
CA SER A 196 6.94 12.36 16.99
C SER A 196 6.96 13.14 18.30
N VAL A 197 5.78 13.42 18.85
CA VAL A 197 5.60 13.86 20.24
C VAL A 197 5.87 12.72 21.24
N ASP A 198 5.72 11.47 20.80
CA ASP A 198 6.13 10.29 21.56
C ASP A 198 7.64 10.11 21.46
N LYS A 199 8.34 10.79 22.37
CA LYS A 199 9.81 10.83 22.40
C LYS A 199 10.42 9.47 22.74
N ILE A 200 9.76 8.71 23.62
CA ILE A 200 10.20 7.38 24.05
C ILE A 200 10.17 6.42 22.86
N LYS A 201 9.10 6.45 22.06
CA LYS A 201 9.00 5.64 20.84
C LYS A 201 10.15 5.94 19.87
N MET A 202 10.43 7.23 19.60
CA MET A 202 11.51 7.62 18.69
C MET A 202 12.88 7.17 19.20
N LYS A 203 13.15 7.30 20.51
CA LYS A 203 14.39 6.81 21.11
C LYS A 203 14.51 5.29 21.01
N LYS A 204 13.41 4.56 21.28
CA LYS A 204 13.34 3.10 21.15
C LYS A 204 13.68 2.62 19.75
N GLU A 205 13.08 3.22 18.72
CA GLU A 205 13.36 2.87 17.32
C GLU A 205 14.81 3.16 16.93
N HIS A 206 15.33 4.32 17.32
CA HIS A 206 16.72 4.72 17.07
C HIS A 206 17.72 3.77 17.74
N ASP A 207 17.58 3.54 19.05
CA ASP A 207 18.54 2.78 19.85
C ASP A 207 18.54 1.30 19.51
N PHE A 208 17.40 0.76 19.05
CA PHE A 208 17.30 -0.63 18.62
C PHE A 208 18.40 -1.00 17.61
N TYR A 209 18.68 -0.14 16.62
CA TYR A 209 19.73 -0.39 15.64
C TYR A 209 21.11 -0.53 16.27
N TYR A 210 21.44 0.35 17.21
CA TYR A 210 22.76 0.39 17.83
C TYR A 210 22.99 -0.73 18.85
N MET A 211 21.92 -1.33 19.38
CA MET A 211 21.98 -2.51 20.23
C MET A 211 21.99 -3.84 19.43
N LEU A 212 21.70 -3.81 18.13
CA LEU A 212 21.73 -5.03 17.30
C LEU A 212 23.15 -5.60 17.20
N PRO A 213 23.28 -6.94 17.30
CA PRO A 213 24.50 -7.63 16.87
C PRO A 213 24.89 -7.23 15.46
N HIS A 214 26.19 -7.05 15.21
CA HIS A 214 26.70 -6.52 13.93
C HIS A 214 26.23 -7.31 12.71
N HIS A 215 26.10 -8.64 12.81
CA HIS A 215 25.62 -9.47 11.70
C HIS A 215 24.15 -9.24 11.35
N MET A 216 23.35 -8.68 12.27
CA MET A 216 21.95 -8.35 12.06
C MET A 216 21.74 -6.93 11.52
N GLN A 217 22.67 -6.00 11.78
CA GLN A 217 22.56 -4.60 11.33
C GLN A 217 22.39 -4.47 9.82
N LYS A 218 22.95 -5.42 9.04
CA LYS A 218 22.81 -5.45 7.57
C LYS A 218 21.36 -5.49 7.09
N TRP A 219 20.43 -5.99 7.90
CA TRP A 219 19.01 -6.08 7.57
C TRP A 219 18.25 -4.79 7.81
N MET A 220 18.79 -3.85 8.59
CA MET A 220 18.09 -2.62 8.97
C MET A 220 18.61 -1.43 8.17
N VAL A 221 17.82 -0.36 8.13
CA VAL A 221 18.28 0.97 7.73
C VAL A 221 18.88 1.67 8.94
N MET A 222 20.10 2.19 8.82
CA MET A 222 20.79 2.87 9.92
C MET A 222 20.12 4.22 10.23
N PRO A 223 19.56 4.42 11.45
CA PRO A 223 19.18 5.74 11.91
C PRO A 223 20.43 6.51 12.36
N TYR A 224 20.39 7.84 12.26
CA TYR A 224 21.43 8.76 12.72
C TYR A 224 20.81 10.13 13.04
N ASP A 225 21.61 11.06 13.60
CA ASP A 225 21.17 12.44 13.92
C ASP A 225 19.92 12.49 14.81
N TYR A 226 19.90 11.69 15.90
CA TYR A 226 18.84 11.78 16.90
C TYR A 226 18.85 13.14 17.59
N LYS A 227 17.68 13.79 17.61
CA LYS A 227 17.44 15.10 18.23
C LYS A 227 16.21 15.00 19.10
N GLU A 228 16.30 15.58 20.29
CA GLU A 228 15.19 15.65 21.21
C GLU A 228 15.10 17.04 21.82
N ASN A 229 13.90 17.62 21.80
CA ASN A 229 13.59 18.87 22.48
C ASN A 229 12.44 18.64 23.49
N LYS A 230 11.91 19.74 24.04
CA LYS A 230 10.83 19.67 25.04
C LYS A 230 9.54 19.05 24.50
N GLU A 231 9.24 19.23 23.22
CA GLU A 231 7.97 18.85 22.60
C GLU A 231 8.05 17.54 21.83
N ARG A 232 9.17 17.26 21.16
CA ARG A 232 9.30 16.18 20.18
C ARG A 232 10.70 15.57 20.17
N ALA A 233 10.77 14.37 19.65
CA ALA A 233 12.02 13.72 19.25
C ALA A 233 11.98 13.39 17.75
N SER A 234 13.16 13.29 17.15
CA SER A 234 13.35 12.92 15.76
C SER A 234 14.66 12.21 15.53
N TYR A 235 14.71 11.38 14.50
CA TYR A 235 15.94 10.84 13.96
C TYR A 235 15.87 10.82 12.43
N THR A 236 17.04 10.79 11.80
CA THR A 236 17.20 10.80 10.34
C THR A 236 17.72 9.45 9.86
N MET A 237 17.39 9.07 8.64
CA MET A 237 17.92 7.89 7.97
C MET A 237 18.14 8.18 6.49
N GLU A 238 18.94 7.36 5.82
CA GLU A 238 19.06 7.40 4.37
C GLU A 238 17.71 7.07 3.71
N ARG A 239 17.38 7.83 2.67
CA ARG A 239 16.24 7.53 1.81
C ARG A 239 16.62 6.44 0.82
N LEU A 240 16.19 5.22 1.09
CA LEU A 240 16.28 4.13 0.13
C LEU A 240 15.16 4.27 -0.92
N ASN A 241 15.52 4.38 -2.20
CA ASN A 241 14.56 4.38 -3.31
C ASN A 241 14.18 2.95 -3.68
N ILE A 242 13.69 2.20 -2.70
CA ILE A 242 13.28 0.80 -2.83
C ILE A 242 11.81 0.71 -2.45
N PRO A 243 10.95 0.04 -3.25
CA PRO A 243 9.57 -0.19 -2.87
C PRO A 243 9.47 -1.11 -1.64
N ASP A 244 8.48 -0.83 -0.79
CA ASP A 244 8.02 -1.83 0.16
C ASP A 244 7.36 -3.01 -0.56
N ILE A 245 7.29 -4.15 0.11
CA ILE A 245 6.69 -5.36 -0.45
C ILE A 245 5.17 -5.21 -0.52
N ALA A 246 4.52 -4.42 0.34
CA ALA A 246 3.06 -4.30 0.32
C ALA A 246 2.59 -3.71 -1.00
N LEU A 247 3.26 -2.66 -1.47
CA LEU A 247 3.05 -2.09 -2.80
C LEU A 247 3.26 -3.15 -3.89
N GLN A 248 4.35 -3.90 -3.84
CA GLN A 248 4.62 -4.94 -4.84
C GLN A 248 3.57 -6.07 -4.82
N TRP A 249 3.09 -6.43 -3.64
CA TRP A 249 2.15 -7.51 -3.38
C TRP A 249 0.74 -7.19 -3.86
N ILE A 250 0.18 -6.02 -3.47
CA ILE A 250 -1.17 -5.61 -3.90
C ILE A 250 -1.27 -5.44 -5.42
N HIS A 251 -0.14 -5.12 -6.07
CA HIS A 251 -0.05 -5.01 -7.51
C HIS A 251 0.25 -6.33 -8.23
N ASN A 252 0.41 -7.45 -7.51
CA ASN A 252 0.70 -8.78 -8.04
C ASN A 252 1.99 -8.81 -8.90
N SER A 253 3.04 -8.14 -8.42
CA SER A 253 4.30 -8.06 -9.18
C SER A 253 5.28 -9.20 -8.92
N PHE A 254 4.99 -10.06 -7.94
CA PHE A 254 5.76 -11.27 -7.66
C PHE A 254 5.32 -12.43 -8.57
N ASN A 255 6.31 -13.18 -9.05
CA ASN A 255 6.15 -14.52 -9.59
C ASN A 255 6.84 -15.53 -8.64
N GLU A 256 6.76 -16.82 -8.94
CA GLU A 256 7.33 -17.87 -8.08
C GLU A 256 8.83 -17.65 -7.82
N GLU A 257 9.64 -17.45 -8.85
CA GLU A 257 11.09 -17.23 -8.73
C GLU A 257 11.43 -16.01 -7.85
N SER A 258 10.87 -14.84 -8.15
CA SER A 258 11.14 -13.63 -7.37
C SER A 258 10.63 -13.71 -5.93
N PHE A 259 9.56 -14.46 -5.70
CA PHE A 259 9.04 -14.70 -4.36
C PHE A 259 9.89 -15.71 -3.60
N GLU A 260 10.41 -16.75 -4.25
CA GLU A 260 11.38 -17.68 -3.66
C GLU A 260 12.64 -16.94 -3.20
N ASN A 261 13.19 -16.05 -4.03
CA ASN A 261 14.37 -15.26 -3.66
C ASN A 261 14.06 -14.35 -2.45
N TYR A 262 12.88 -13.73 -2.43
CA TYR A 262 12.43 -12.97 -1.26
C TYR A 262 12.34 -13.86 -0.01
N LEU A 263 11.69 -15.02 -0.10
CA LEU A 263 11.56 -15.97 1.00
C LEU A 263 12.93 -16.40 1.51
N ASN A 264 13.89 -16.68 0.63
CA ASN A 264 15.25 -17.01 1.02
C ASN A 264 15.91 -15.89 1.85
N LYS A 265 15.77 -14.62 1.44
CA LYS A 265 16.33 -13.48 2.19
C LYS A 265 15.65 -13.26 3.55
N ILE A 266 14.31 -13.28 3.59
CA ILE A 266 13.60 -13.04 4.85
C ILE A 266 13.78 -14.19 5.83
N PHE A 267 13.86 -15.45 5.34
CA PHE A 267 14.18 -16.57 6.21
C PHE A 267 15.62 -16.56 6.68
N GLU A 268 16.58 -16.11 5.86
CA GLU A 268 17.95 -15.87 6.34
C GLU A 268 17.96 -14.87 7.50
N PHE A 269 17.17 -13.78 7.43
CA PHE A 269 16.97 -12.90 8.58
C PHE A 269 16.40 -13.68 9.77
N ILE A 270 15.32 -14.45 9.60
CA ILE A 270 14.63 -15.17 10.68
C ILE A 270 15.52 -16.22 11.39
N ILE A 271 16.36 -16.94 10.65
CA ILE A 271 17.16 -18.05 11.20
C ILE A 271 18.50 -17.61 11.79
N THR A 272 19.03 -16.46 11.35
CA THR A 272 20.32 -15.92 11.83
C THR A 272 20.18 -14.93 12.98
N ARG A 273 18.96 -14.71 13.48
CA ARG A 273 18.71 -13.84 14.65
C ARG A 273 19.43 -14.39 15.86
N GLU A 274 19.97 -13.48 16.67
CA GLU A 274 20.49 -13.81 17.98
C GLU A 274 19.37 -14.45 18.82
N ARG A 275 19.73 -15.50 19.55
CA ARG A 275 18.78 -16.31 20.32
C ARG A 275 19.39 -16.71 21.66
N ARG A 276 18.54 -16.82 22.67
CA ARG A 276 18.94 -17.31 23.98
C ARG A 276 17.90 -18.24 24.58
N ASN A 277 18.39 -19.21 25.35
CA ASN A 277 17.55 -20.14 26.09
C ASN A 277 16.91 -19.41 27.28
N ILE A 278 15.65 -19.73 27.55
CA ILE A 278 14.92 -19.20 28.70
C ILE A 278 14.21 -20.32 29.45
N SER A 279 13.81 -20.04 30.69
CA SER A 279 12.98 -20.98 31.44
C SER A 279 11.61 -21.15 30.76
N LYS A 280 11.02 -22.34 30.92
CA LYS A 280 9.64 -22.62 30.48
C LYS A 280 8.65 -21.59 31.05
N GLU A 281 8.84 -21.19 32.30
CA GLU A 281 7.99 -20.18 32.96
C GLU A 281 8.07 -18.81 32.26
N LYS A 282 9.29 -18.34 31.96
CA LYS A 282 9.48 -17.08 31.22
C LYS A 282 8.88 -17.17 29.81
N PHE A 283 9.12 -18.28 29.10
CA PHE A 283 8.54 -18.51 27.77
C PHE A 283 7.01 -18.46 27.82
N ASN A 284 6.39 -19.23 28.71
CA ASN A 284 4.95 -19.30 28.87
C ASN A 284 4.34 -17.93 29.21
N LYS A 285 5.01 -17.14 30.06
CA LYS A 285 4.61 -15.77 30.37
C LYS A 285 4.63 -14.91 29.11
N ILE A 286 5.76 -14.85 28.39
CA ILE A 286 5.89 -14.04 27.17
C ILE A 286 4.86 -14.46 26.12
N PHE A 287 4.68 -15.76 25.92
CA PHE A 287 3.72 -16.30 24.96
C PHE A 287 2.28 -15.91 25.32
N ASN A 288 1.90 -16.04 26.59
CA ASN A 288 0.57 -15.66 27.06
C ASN A 288 0.32 -14.14 26.96
N GLU A 289 1.32 -13.33 27.32
CA GLU A 289 1.24 -11.87 27.18
C GLU A 289 1.03 -11.44 25.73
N LEU A 290 1.79 -12.00 24.80
CA LEU A 290 1.76 -11.62 23.39
C LEU A 290 0.47 -12.03 22.67
N TYR A 291 0.00 -13.26 22.91
CA TYR A 291 -1.04 -13.86 22.07
C TYR A 291 -2.41 -13.96 22.76
N TYR A 292 -2.47 -14.05 24.10
CA TYR A 292 -3.75 -14.15 24.81
C TYR A 292 -4.12 -12.85 25.53
N LYS A 293 -3.30 -12.39 26.47
CA LYS A 293 -3.60 -11.21 27.32
C LYS A 293 -3.75 -9.94 26.49
N LYS A 294 -2.90 -9.76 25.49
CA LYS A 294 -3.01 -8.64 24.55
C LYS A 294 -4.35 -8.64 23.80
N VAL A 295 -4.84 -9.80 23.36
CA VAL A 295 -6.16 -9.90 22.70
C VAL A 295 -7.28 -9.57 23.68
N GLU A 296 -7.24 -10.17 24.87
CA GLU A 296 -8.20 -9.93 25.96
C GLU A 296 -8.32 -8.43 26.30
N GLU A 297 -7.18 -7.76 26.49
CA GLU A 297 -7.13 -6.32 26.77
C GLU A 297 -7.68 -5.48 25.60
N ARG A 298 -7.36 -5.86 24.36
CA ARG A 298 -7.76 -5.11 23.16
C ARG A 298 -9.25 -5.26 22.85
N ILE A 299 -9.83 -6.43 23.10
CA ILE A 299 -11.28 -6.63 23.02
C ILE A 299 -11.99 -5.81 24.10
N ARG A 300 -11.46 -5.77 25.33
CA ARG A 300 -12.03 -4.89 26.37
C ARG A 300 -12.00 -3.42 25.95
N LYS A 301 -10.88 -2.94 25.40
CA LYS A 301 -10.77 -1.57 24.88
C LYS A 301 -11.73 -1.31 23.71
N LEU A 302 -11.91 -2.28 22.81
CA LEU A 302 -12.87 -2.17 21.71
C LEU A 302 -14.29 -1.94 22.24
N LYS A 303 -14.69 -2.69 23.28
CA LYS A 303 -16.01 -2.57 23.92
C LYS A 303 -16.27 -1.23 24.59
N GLU A 304 -15.21 -0.53 24.99
CA GLU A 304 -15.29 0.81 25.59
C GLU A 304 -15.47 1.91 24.52
N MET A 305 -15.39 1.59 23.23
CA MET A 305 -15.54 2.55 22.12
C MET A 305 -16.99 2.73 21.70
N GLU A 306 -17.35 3.96 21.30
CA GLU A 306 -18.73 4.34 20.94
C GLU A 306 -19.31 3.47 19.81
N ILE A 307 -18.51 3.16 18.79
CA ILE A 307 -18.96 2.39 17.61
C ILE A 307 -19.16 0.90 17.89
N TYR A 308 -18.77 0.40 19.06
CA TYR A 308 -18.81 -1.05 19.35
C TYR A 308 -20.23 -1.62 19.24
N GLY A 309 -21.26 -0.87 19.63
CA GLY A 309 -22.64 -1.33 19.53
C GLY A 309 -23.04 -1.71 18.10
N GLU A 310 -22.57 -0.95 17.10
CA GLU A 310 -22.79 -1.26 15.68
C GLU A 310 -22.02 -2.51 15.25
N ILE A 311 -20.75 -2.62 15.68
CA ILE A 311 -19.91 -3.80 15.40
C ILE A 311 -20.53 -5.07 16.00
N ASP A 312 -21.03 -5.01 17.22
CA ASP A 312 -21.64 -6.15 17.92
C ASP A 312 -22.93 -6.61 17.21
N LEU A 313 -23.75 -5.66 16.73
CA LEU A 313 -24.90 -5.96 15.89
C LEU A 313 -24.48 -6.61 14.56
N PHE A 314 -23.43 -6.11 13.90
CA PHE A 314 -22.91 -6.73 12.68
C PHE A 314 -22.46 -8.16 12.94
N ILE A 315 -21.70 -8.43 14.01
CA ILE A 315 -21.30 -9.79 14.38
C ILE A 315 -22.54 -10.68 14.53
N LYS A 316 -23.49 -10.26 15.37
CA LYS A 316 -24.69 -11.03 15.71
C LYS A 316 -25.55 -11.41 14.50
N PHE A 317 -25.78 -10.47 13.59
CA PHE A 317 -26.69 -10.70 12.46
C PHE A 317 -25.98 -11.24 11.22
N SER A 318 -24.68 -10.99 11.07
CA SER A 318 -23.94 -11.28 9.84
C SER A 318 -23.02 -12.49 9.94
N THR A 319 -22.79 -13.04 11.13
CA THR A 319 -21.88 -14.18 11.36
C THR A 319 -22.57 -15.30 12.13
N ASP A 320 -21.84 -16.39 12.38
CA ASP A 320 -22.31 -17.52 13.21
C ASP A 320 -22.17 -17.25 14.72
N TYR A 321 -21.69 -16.08 15.11
CA TYR A 321 -21.43 -15.67 16.50
C TYR A 321 -22.40 -14.59 16.94
N ASN A 322 -22.81 -14.62 18.22
CA ASN A 322 -23.68 -13.60 18.81
C ASN A 322 -22.91 -12.35 19.27
N SER A 323 -21.61 -12.45 19.52
CA SER A 323 -20.78 -11.34 20.00
C SER A 323 -19.29 -11.60 19.78
N ILE A 324 -18.48 -10.56 20.00
CA ILE A 324 -17.01 -10.68 20.00
C ILE A 324 -16.50 -11.61 21.11
N ASP A 325 -17.25 -11.80 22.20
CA ASP A 325 -16.86 -12.69 23.29
C ASP A 325 -16.90 -14.15 22.85
N GLU A 326 -17.90 -14.54 22.07
CA GLU A 326 -17.98 -15.91 21.55
C GLU A 326 -16.80 -16.20 20.60
N ILE A 327 -16.45 -15.23 19.75
CA ILE A 327 -15.27 -15.30 18.88
C ILE A 327 -13.99 -15.43 19.73
N PHE A 328 -13.87 -14.65 20.81
CA PHE A 328 -12.71 -14.75 21.71
C PHE A 328 -12.64 -16.09 22.46
N VAL A 329 -13.78 -16.63 22.88
CA VAL A 329 -13.87 -17.96 23.52
C VAL A 329 -13.45 -19.05 22.53
N GLU A 330 -13.83 -18.94 21.26
CA GLU A 330 -13.37 -19.88 20.24
C GLU A 330 -11.87 -19.76 19.98
N TYR A 331 -11.36 -18.54 19.77
CA TYR A 331 -9.93 -18.28 19.66
C TYR A 331 -9.13 -18.88 20.83
N LYS A 332 -9.67 -18.76 22.05
CA LYS A 332 -9.06 -19.31 23.27
C LYS A 332 -8.91 -20.84 23.21
N LYS A 333 -9.79 -21.57 22.52
CA LYS A 333 -9.65 -23.04 22.35
C LYS A 333 -8.37 -23.35 21.56
N TYR A 334 -8.21 -22.77 20.38
CA TYR A 334 -7.01 -22.95 19.56
C TYR A 334 -5.75 -22.45 20.26
N TYR A 335 -5.83 -21.31 20.97
CA TYR A 335 -4.72 -20.82 21.78
C TYR A 335 -4.27 -21.87 22.82
N ASN A 336 -5.21 -22.50 23.53
CA ASN A 336 -4.88 -23.50 24.53
C ASN A 336 -4.27 -24.77 23.91
N GLU A 337 -4.72 -25.17 22.72
CA GLU A 337 -4.14 -26.30 21.98
C GLU A 337 -2.67 -26.04 21.65
N ILE A 338 -2.37 -24.88 21.06
CA ILE A 338 -0.99 -24.53 20.71
C ILE A 338 -0.11 -24.27 21.94
N PHE A 339 -0.68 -23.74 23.03
CA PHE A 339 0.06 -23.44 24.26
C PHE A 339 0.58 -24.70 24.95
N ASN A 340 -0.11 -25.83 24.76
CA ASN A 340 0.27 -27.13 25.32
C ASN A 340 1.28 -27.89 24.45
N LYS A 341 1.65 -27.37 23.27
CA LYS A 341 2.68 -27.98 22.41
C LYS A 341 4.08 -27.88 23.02
N LYS A 342 4.98 -28.71 22.51
CA LYS A 342 6.39 -28.73 22.94
C LYS A 342 7.18 -27.66 22.19
N PHE A 343 7.73 -26.71 22.93
CA PHE A 343 8.59 -25.65 22.40
C PHE A 343 10.06 -25.85 22.77
N LYS A 344 10.94 -25.11 22.07
CA LYS A 344 12.38 -25.05 22.37
C LYS A 344 12.70 -24.14 23.58
N TYR A 345 11.71 -23.39 24.06
CA TYR A 345 11.83 -22.40 25.14
C TYR A 345 12.99 -21.41 24.92
N ILE A 346 12.95 -20.76 23.76
CA ILE A 346 13.91 -19.72 23.39
C ILE A 346 13.20 -18.39 23.16
N GLU A 347 13.98 -17.32 23.24
CA GLU A 347 13.61 -16.01 22.70
C GLU A 347 14.67 -15.56 21.70
N VAL A 348 14.26 -14.70 20.78
CA VAL A 348 15.08 -14.21 19.67
C VAL A 348 14.98 -12.69 19.57
N ILE A 349 16.03 -12.03 19.10
CA ILE A 349 15.93 -10.62 18.73
C ILE A 349 14.95 -10.51 17.56
N GLY A 350 13.80 -9.88 17.78
CA GLY A 350 12.75 -9.75 16.76
C GLY A 350 12.63 -8.34 16.23
N HIS A 351 12.29 -8.22 14.94
CA HIS A 351 11.90 -6.94 14.35
C HIS A 351 10.60 -6.43 15.00
N GLY A 352 9.66 -7.34 15.30
CA GLY A 352 8.39 -7.07 15.94
C GLY A 352 7.26 -6.64 14.99
N ASP A 353 7.60 -6.09 13.82
CA ASP A 353 6.59 -5.80 12.79
C ASP A 353 7.12 -5.97 11.35
N PRO A 354 7.71 -7.12 10.97
CA PRO A 354 8.22 -7.35 9.61
C PRO A 354 7.09 -7.65 8.63
N CYS A 355 5.99 -6.88 8.70
CA CYS A 355 4.94 -6.92 7.70
C CYS A 355 5.47 -6.36 6.37
N PHE A 356 4.71 -6.58 5.29
CA PHE A 356 5.17 -6.19 3.96
C PHE A 356 5.36 -4.68 3.77
N SER A 357 4.59 -3.83 4.47
CA SER A 357 4.77 -2.37 4.42
C SER A 357 6.07 -1.89 5.10
N ASN A 358 6.63 -2.71 5.98
CA ASN A 358 7.87 -2.42 6.72
C ASN A 358 9.08 -3.18 6.15
N THR A 359 8.90 -3.86 5.02
CA THR A 359 9.95 -4.62 4.34
C THR A 359 10.20 -3.99 2.97
N LEU A 360 11.34 -3.32 2.81
CA LEU A 360 11.82 -2.82 1.53
C LEU A 360 12.54 -3.94 0.80
N TYR A 361 12.17 -4.19 -0.45
CA TYR A 361 12.79 -5.24 -1.25
C TYR A 361 12.93 -4.85 -2.72
N ASP A 362 14.18 -4.84 -3.19
CA ASP A 362 14.47 -4.71 -4.61
C ASP A 362 14.70 -6.09 -5.23
N LYS A 363 13.82 -6.48 -6.16
CA LYS A 363 13.92 -7.77 -6.87
C LYS A 363 15.16 -7.89 -7.76
N SER A 364 15.74 -6.77 -8.20
CA SER A 364 16.88 -6.81 -9.13
C SER A 364 18.22 -7.10 -8.45
N SER A 365 18.44 -6.50 -7.28
CA SER A 365 19.63 -6.70 -6.45
C SER A 365 19.43 -7.69 -5.31
N GLU A 366 18.19 -8.15 -5.10
CA GLU A 366 17.74 -8.93 -3.93
C GLU A 366 18.05 -8.23 -2.60
N MET A 367 18.13 -6.89 -2.61
CA MET A 367 18.40 -6.12 -1.41
C MET A 367 17.14 -6.03 -0.56
N LEU A 368 17.22 -6.63 0.64
CA LEU A 368 16.17 -6.59 1.66
C LEU A 368 16.60 -5.66 2.80
N LYS A 369 15.73 -4.70 3.13
CA LYS A 369 15.90 -3.80 4.27
C LYS A 369 14.59 -3.70 5.06
N LEU A 370 14.69 -3.86 6.37
CA LEU A 370 13.59 -3.70 7.31
C LEU A 370 13.63 -2.29 7.90
N ILE A 371 12.46 -1.71 8.09
CA ILE A 371 12.25 -0.38 8.67
C ILE A 371 11.18 -0.49 9.76
N ASP A 372 11.14 0.50 10.65
CA ASP A 372 10.14 0.56 11.73
C ASP A 372 10.13 -0.67 12.64
N PRO A 373 11.27 -1.01 13.29
CA PRO A 373 11.29 -2.06 14.29
C PRO A 373 10.42 -1.65 15.50
N LYS A 374 10.01 -2.63 16.32
CA LYS A 374 9.30 -2.39 17.59
C LYS A 374 10.01 -1.41 18.54
N GLY A 375 11.33 -1.25 18.35
CA GLY A 375 12.19 -0.44 19.18
C GLY A 375 12.55 -1.11 20.51
N ALA A 376 13.61 -0.63 21.16
CA ALA A 376 14.05 -1.09 22.47
C ALA A 376 14.89 -0.01 23.18
N LEU A 377 14.82 0.07 24.52
CA LEU A 377 15.76 0.86 25.34
C LEU A 377 16.78 0.00 26.10
N SER A 378 16.60 -1.32 26.08
CA SER A 378 17.52 -2.28 26.67
C SER A 378 17.61 -3.51 25.80
N GLU A 379 18.68 -4.28 25.97
CA GLU A 379 18.89 -5.52 25.22
C GLU A 379 17.73 -6.52 25.44
N ASP A 380 17.22 -6.62 26.67
CA ASP A 380 16.09 -7.49 26.99
C ASP A 380 14.81 -7.14 26.23
N GLU A 381 14.54 -5.85 25.98
CA GLU A 381 13.38 -5.41 25.22
C GLU A 381 13.45 -5.82 23.73
N MET A 382 14.64 -6.14 23.20
CA MET A 382 14.83 -6.58 21.83
C MET A 382 14.33 -8.00 21.60
N TYR A 383 14.42 -8.85 22.62
CA TYR A 383 14.00 -10.24 22.53
C TYR A 383 12.47 -10.37 22.49
N THR A 384 12.00 -11.39 21.79
CA THR A 384 10.59 -11.76 21.67
C THR A 384 10.45 -13.26 21.42
N ASN A 385 9.21 -13.75 21.40
CA ASN A 385 8.91 -15.13 21.04
C ASN A 385 9.29 -15.41 19.57
N GLU A 386 9.88 -16.58 19.30
CA GLU A 386 10.42 -16.94 17.98
C GLU A 386 9.38 -16.93 16.85
N TYR A 387 8.12 -17.20 17.17
CA TYR A 387 6.99 -17.22 16.22
C TYR A 387 6.43 -15.84 15.88
N TYR A 388 6.75 -14.79 16.64
CA TYR A 388 6.06 -13.51 16.53
C TYR A 388 6.29 -12.82 15.17
N ASP A 389 7.54 -12.76 14.72
CA ASP A 389 7.88 -12.21 13.40
C ASP A 389 7.35 -13.09 12.25
N LEU A 390 7.28 -14.41 12.43
CA LEU A 390 6.69 -15.33 11.45
C LEU A 390 5.17 -15.14 11.35
N ALA A 391 4.48 -14.94 12.47
CA ALA A 391 3.06 -14.58 12.49
C ALA A 391 2.81 -13.25 11.78
N LYS A 392 3.71 -12.27 11.92
CA LYS A 392 3.66 -10.98 11.20
C LYS A 392 3.90 -11.10 9.70
N LEU A 393 4.75 -12.03 9.26
CA LEU A 393 4.91 -12.36 7.84
C LEU A 393 3.66 -13.07 7.30
N SER A 394 3.16 -14.06 8.05
CA SER A 394 1.93 -14.80 7.74
C SER A 394 0.74 -13.86 7.60
N HIS A 395 0.63 -12.87 8.50
CA HIS A 395 -0.39 -11.83 8.48
C HIS A 395 -0.48 -11.09 7.13
N SER A 396 0.67 -10.80 6.52
CA SER A 396 0.75 -10.22 5.17
C SER A 396 0.49 -11.26 4.06
N ILE A 397 1.14 -12.42 4.13
CA ILE A 397 1.15 -13.43 3.05
C ILE A 397 -0.14 -14.24 2.99
N LEU A 398 -0.51 -14.87 4.10
CA LEU A 398 -1.66 -15.76 4.24
C LEU A 398 -2.91 -15.01 4.72
N GLY A 399 -2.74 -14.05 5.62
CA GLY A 399 -3.82 -13.27 6.22
C GLY A 399 -4.38 -12.15 5.34
N ASN A 400 -3.74 -11.86 4.19
CA ASN A 400 -4.14 -10.78 3.27
C ASN A 400 -4.24 -9.39 3.92
N TYR A 401 -3.47 -9.15 5.00
CA TYR A 401 -3.51 -7.88 5.73
C TYR A 401 -3.28 -6.66 4.83
N ASP A 402 -2.30 -6.71 3.94
CA ASP A 402 -1.95 -5.56 3.09
C ASP A 402 -3.08 -5.18 2.13
N PHE A 403 -3.86 -6.15 1.64
CA PHE A 403 -5.06 -5.88 0.86
C PHE A 403 -6.12 -5.18 1.71
N MET A 404 -6.45 -5.73 2.88
CA MET A 404 -7.43 -5.12 3.79
C MET A 404 -7.02 -3.73 4.28
N ASN A 405 -5.74 -3.55 4.60
CA ASN A 405 -5.23 -2.27 5.05
C ASN A 405 -5.33 -1.20 3.96
N ASN A 406 -5.09 -1.58 2.70
CA ASN A 406 -5.30 -0.74 1.51
C ASN A 406 -6.75 -0.71 1.01
N GLY A 407 -7.68 -1.37 1.70
CA GLY A 407 -9.12 -1.44 1.39
C GLY A 407 -9.48 -2.16 0.10
N LEU A 408 -8.67 -3.13 -0.30
CA LEU A 408 -8.87 -4.01 -1.44
C LEU A 408 -9.65 -5.26 -1.03
N PHE A 409 -10.86 -5.04 -0.54
CA PHE A 409 -11.78 -6.09 -0.13
C PHE A 409 -13.22 -5.65 -0.32
N THR A 410 -14.10 -6.62 -0.51
CA THR A 410 -15.55 -6.46 -0.46
C THR A 410 -16.11 -7.35 0.64
N ILE A 411 -17.24 -6.90 1.22
CA ILE A 411 -18.04 -7.69 2.14
C ILE A 411 -19.36 -7.94 1.42
N GLU A 412 -19.66 -9.20 1.13
CA GLU A 412 -20.78 -9.62 0.29
C GLU A 412 -21.72 -10.52 1.11
N LEU A 413 -23.03 -10.40 0.90
CA LEU A 413 -24.02 -11.29 1.52
C LEU A 413 -24.08 -12.60 0.75
N ASN A 414 -23.95 -13.73 1.44
CA ASN A 414 -23.99 -15.07 0.85
C ASN A 414 -25.41 -15.68 0.89
N ASN A 415 -25.53 -16.89 0.35
CA ASN A 415 -26.83 -17.60 0.25
C ASN A 415 -27.43 -17.96 1.61
N ASP A 416 -26.61 -18.05 2.66
CA ASP A 416 -27.04 -18.31 4.04
C ASP A 416 -27.40 -17.02 4.79
N LEU A 417 -27.49 -15.89 4.08
CA LEU A 417 -27.72 -14.55 4.63
C LEU A 417 -26.65 -14.14 5.65
N LYS A 418 -25.41 -14.62 5.47
CA LYS A 418 -24.23 -14.23 6.24
C LYS A 418 -23.29 -13.39 5.39
N MET A 419 -22.42 -12.61 6.03
CA MET A 419 -21.46 -11.76 5.33
C MET A 419 -20.15 -12.52 5.11
N ASP A 420 -19.70 -12.58 3.87
CA ASP A 420 -18.41 -13.14 3.48
C ASP A 420 -17.43 -12.02 3.11
N LEU A 421 -16.18 -12.20 3.53
CA LEU A 421 -15.07 -11.33 3.15
C LEU A 421 -14.43 -11.86 1.86
N LYS A 422 -14.33 -10.99 0.85
CA LYS A 422 -13.65 -11.30 -0.40
C LYS A 422 -12.51 -10.33 -0.64
N ILE A 423 -11.33 -10.89 -0.91
CA ILE A 423 -10.12 -10.11 -1.21
C ILE A 423 -10.06 -9.85 -2.71
N GLU A 424 -9.81 -8.59 -3.09
CA GLU A 424 -9.62 -8.20 -4.48
C GLU A 424 -8.17 -8.43 -4.92
N SER A 425 -7.78 -9.71 -5.05
CA SER A 425 -6.44 -10.11 -5.45
C SER A 425 -6.45 -11.06 -6.66
N ALA A 426 -5.29 -11.22 -7.31
CA ALA A 426 -5.09 -12.35 -8.19
C ALA A 426 -4.99 -13.65 -7.38
N ASN A 427 -4.94 -14.79 -8.05
CA ASN A 427 -4.70 -16.05 -7.35
C ASN A 427 -3.26 -16.08 -6.79
N LEU A 428 -3.12 -15.93 -5.47
CA LEU A 428 -1.86 -15.94 -4.73
C LEU A 428 -1.50 -17.32 -4.16
N LYS A 429 -2.33 -18.34 -4.42
CA LYS A 429 -2.24 -19.64 -3.74
C LYS A 429 -0.87 -20.31 -3.89
N SER A 430 -0.28 -20.28 -5.08
CA SER A 430 1.06 -20.83 -5.31
C SER A 430 2.11 -20.16 -4.41
N LEU A 431 2.11 -18.82 -4.33
CA LEU A 431 3.05 -18.07 -3.49
C LEU A 431 2.81 -18.34 -2.00
N GLN A 432 1.55 -18.42 -1.58
CA GLN A 432 1.18 -18.76 -0.20
C GLN A 432 1.66 -20.17 0.18
N ASP A 433 1.51 -21.14 -0.72
CA ASP A 433 1.96 -22.52 -0.50
C ASP A 433 3.50 -22.61 -0.43
N MET A 434 4.23 -21.77 -1.18
CA MET A 434 5.69 -21.64 -1.05
C MET A 434 6.10 -21.16 0.34
N PHE A 435 5.40 -20.17 0.92
CA PHE A 435 5.66 -19.72 2.29
C PHE A 435 5.42 -20.84 3.30
N ILE A 436 4.29 -21.55 3.20
CA ILE A 436 3.95 -22.70 4.06
C ILE A 436 5.04 -23.78 3.99
N LYS A 437 5.50 -24.11 2.78
CA LYS A 437 6.59 -25.07 2.58
C LYS A 437 7.88 -24.61 3.25
N LYS A 438 8.25 -23.33 3.09
CA LYS A 438 9.47 -22.74 3.67
C LYS A 438 9.42 -22.77 5.20
N VAL A 439 8.29 -22.42 5.80
CA VAL A 439 8.10 -22.51 7.26
C VAL A 439 8.35 -23.94 7.77
N LYS A 440 7.74 -24.93 7.11
CA LYS A 440 7.89 -26.35 7.46
C LYS A 440 9.33 -26.85 7.28
N GLU A 441 10.01 -26.41 6.22
CA GLU A 441 11.43 -26.73 5.93
C GLU A 441 12.34 -26.32 7.10
N TYR A 442 12.09 -25.17 7.73
CA TYR A 442 12.85 -24.71 8.90
C TYR A 442 12.35 -25.24 10.25
N GLY A 443 11.38 -26.17 10.23
CA GLY A 443 10.91 -26.88 11.42
C GLY A 443 10.02 -26.04 12.35
N TYR A 444 9.34 -25.03 11.82
CA TYR A 444 8.31 -24.29 12.55
C TYR A 444 6.93 -24.92 12.34
N ASP A 445 6.09 -24.84 13.38
CA ASP A 445 4.72 -25.33 13.33
C ASP A 445 3.79 -24.27 12.69
N MET A 446 3.18 -24.63 11.57
CA MET A 446 2.24 -23.76 10.85
C MET A 446 0.98 -23.45 11.65
N GLU A 447 0.47 -24.40 12.43
CA GLU A 447 -0.72 -24.21 13.24
C GLU A 447 -0.47 -23.15 14.32
N VAL A 448 0.71 -23.19 14.95
CA VAL A 448 1.15 -22.16 15.90
C VAL A 448 1.19 -20.79 15.22
N ILE A 449 1.74 -20.70 14.01
CA ILE A 449 1.82 -19.42 13.27
C ILE A 449 0.42 -18.90 12.95
N ARG A 450 -0.49 -19.74 12.46
CA ARG A 450 -1.86 -19.34 12.09
C ARG A 450 -2.66 -18.87 13.30
N VAL A 451 -2.56 -19.54 14.44
CA VAL A 451 -3.24 -19.10 15.67
C VAL A 451 -2.62 -17.82 16.24
N CYS A 452 -1.28 -17.69 16.21
CA CYS A 452 -0.62 -16.43 16.56
C CYS A 452 -1.02 -15.29 15.62
N GLU A 453 -1.25 -15.55 14.33
CA GLU A 453 -1.73 -14.58 13.36
C GLU A 453 -3.18 -14.13 13.63
N ILE A 454 -4.08 -15.05 14.01
CA ILE A 454 -5.45 -14.70 14.44
C ILE A 454 -5.40 -13.69 15.60
N SER A 455 -4.48 -13.90 16.55
CA SER A 455 -4.28 -12.96 17.67
C SER A 455 -3.90 -11.55 17.19
N LEU A 456 -3.17 -11.43 16.07
CA LEU A 456 -2.80 -10.14 15.50
C LEU A 456 -4.04 -9.42 14.98
N PHE A 457 -4.90 -10.08 14.21
CA PHE A 457 -6.15 -9.49 13.72
C PHE A 457 -7.06 -9.03 14.87
N LEU A 458 -7.29 -9.89 15.87
CA LEU A 458 -8.15 -9.57 17.00
C LEU A 458 -7.57 -8.46 17.90
N SER A 459 -6.24 -8.42 18.09
CA SER A 459 -5.61 -7.40 18.93
C SER A 459 -5.51 -6.02 18.26
N MET A 460 -5.67 -5.92 16.94
CA MET A 460 -5.60 -4.64 16.23
C MET A 460 -6.96 -3.96 16.03
N LEU A 461 -8.08 -4.63 16.31
CA LEU A 461 -9.43 -4.08 16.14
C LEU A 461 -9.60 -2.64 16.70
N PRO A 462 -9.23 -2.33 17.96
CA PRO A 462 -9.39 -0.97 18.49
C PRO A 462 -8.45 0.06 17.84
N LEU A 463 -7.39 -0.36 17.14
CA LEU A 463 -6.43 0.53 16.50
C LEU A 463 -6.88 1.03 15.12
N HIS A 464 -7.94 0.43 14.56
CA HIS A 464 -8.43 0.74 13.21
C HIS A 464 -9.87 1.26 13.20
N ILE A 465 -10.34 1.75 14.35
CA ILE A 465 -11.73 2.12 14.57
C ILE A 465 -12.22 3.26 13.66
N ASP A 466 -11.31 4.08 13.16
CA ASP A 466 -11.58 5.16 12.19
C ASP A 466 -12.25 4.67 10.90
N ILE A 467 -12.15 3.36 10.60
CA ILE A 467 -12.79 2.74 9.44
C ILE A 467 -13.54 1.48 9.91
N PRO A 468 -14.81 1.60 10.32
CA PRO A 468 -15.58 0.47 10.88
C PRO A 468 -15.65 -0.76 9.97
N SER A 469 -15.78 -0.55 8.65
CA SER A 469 -15.77 -1.65 7.67
C SER A 469 -14.46 -2.44 7.64
N LYS A 470 -13.33 -1.79 7.94
CA LYS A 470 -12.02 -2.48 8.07
C LYS A 470 -11.97 -3.32 9.34
N VAL A 471 -12.50 -2.81 10.46
CA VAL A 471 -12.59 -3.57 11.71
C VAL A 471 -13.44 -4.82 11.52
N PHE A 472 -14.60 -4.69 10.86
CA PHE A 472 -15.46 -5.83 10.58
C PHE A 472 -14.81 -6.84 9.60
N ALA A 473 -14.08 -6.36 8.59
CA ALA A 473 -13.29 -7.23 7.72
C ALA A 473 -12.25 -8.05 8.50
N PHE A 474 -11.53 -7.44 9.46
CA PHE A 474 -10.59 -8.17 10.31
C PHE A 474 -11.26 -9.25 11.17
N ILE A 475 -12.47 -8.99 11.65
CA ILE A 475 -13.26 -9.97 12.40
C ILE A 475 -13.65 -11.15 11.49
N LEU A 476 -14.20 -10.88 10.30
CA LEU A 476 -14.55 -11.91 9.33
C LEU A 476 -13.32 -12.73 8.92
N ASN A 477 -12.17 -12.09 8.72
CA ASN A 477 -10.93 -12.78 8.40
C ASN A 477 -10.49 -13.72 9.53
N ALA A 478 -10.51 -13.25 10.78
CA ALA A 478 -10.18 -14.07 11.94
C ALA A 478 -11.12 -15.30 12.07
N ILE A 479 -12.42 -15.12 11.83
CA ILE A 479 -13.40 -16.22 11.78
C ILE A 479 -13.05 -17.23 10.68
N ASN A 480 -12.76 -16.75 9.46
CA ASN A 480 -12.41 -17.62 8.34
C ASN A 480 -11.13 -18.42 8.63
N MET A 481 -10.13 -17.79 9.24
CA MET A 481 -8.90 -18.46 9.66
C MET A 481 -9.16 -19.56 10.71
N MET A 482 -10.06 -19.34 11.66
CA MET A 482 -10.46 -20.39 12.62
C MET A 482 -11.17 -21.55 11.91
N LYS A 483 -12.07 -21.25 10.97
CA LYS A 483 -12.74 -22.28 10.14
C LYS A 483 -11.78 -23.09 9.27
N GLU A 484 -10.67 -22.50 8.82
CA GLU A 484 -9.61 -23.21 8.10
C GLU A 484 -8.90 -24.23 8.99
N LEU A 485 -8.59 -23.87 10.24
CA LEU A 485 -7.95 -24.76 11.21
C LEU A 485 -8.81 -26.00 11.51
N ASP A 486 -10.14 -25.86 11.55
CA ASP A 486 -11.08 -26.97 11.73
C ASP A 486 -11.13 -27.95 10.56
N LYS A 487 -10.83 -27.47 9.34
CA LYS A 487 -10.82 -28.31 8.13
C LYS A 487 -9.52 -29.08 7.99
N ASP A 488 -8.40 -28.48 8.35
CA ASP A 488 -7.07 -29.11 8.30
C ASP A 488 -6.82 -30.06 9.48
N GLY A 489 -7.63 -29.97 10.55
CA GLY A 489 -7.61 -30.87 11.71
C GLY A 489 -8.46 -32.15 11.58
N LYS A 490 -9.05 -32.42 10.40
CA LYS A 490 -9.86 -33.64 10.11
C LYS A 490 -9.16 -34.61 9.16
#